data_AF-A0A6C0ANH6-F1
#
_entry.id   AF-A0A6C0ANH6-F1
#
_cell.length_a   1.000
_cell.length_b   1.000
_cell.length_c   1.000
_cell.angle_alpha   90.00
_cell.angle_beta   90.00
_cell.angle_gamma   90.00
#
_symmetry.space_group_name_H-M   'P 1'
#
loop_
_entity.id
_entity.type
_entity.pdbx_description
1 polymer ?
#
loop_
_entity_poly.entity_id
_entity_poly.type
_entity_poly.pdbx_seq_one_letter_code
_entity_poly.pdbx_strand_id
1 'polypeptide(L)'
;MSSNKTRKWLRSPIYKKWIEKVTKHKSSRRSKPDPKVDLCDAERGFCTGHKEIPRRLMPQIYNTQRFARSIKRKYGIKSHMEMVRPDSLIPSQEEIKNSVVKKIGEAMATGKYKDSPIVISKNHYVIDGHHRWAARKKYAPTRKIRALVVHKKAMDVLGIAAAEGQPSESF
;
A
#
# COMPACT_ATOMS: atom_id res chain seq x y z
N MET A 1 31.34 10.63 8.24
CA MET A 1 30.40 10.24 9.33
C MET A 1 28.96 10.57 8.94
N SER A 2 28.09 9.62 8.54
CA SER A 2 26.60 9.75 8.65
C SER A 2 25.82 8.49 8.21
N SER A 3 26.30 7.28 8.53
CA SER A 3 25.54 6.04 8.20
C SER A 3 24.32 5.83 9.13
N ASN A 4 24.35 6.36 10.36
CA ASN A 4 23.44 5.98 11.43
C ASN A 4 22.09 6.75 11.49
N LYS A 5 21.89 7.79 10.67
CA LYS A 5 20.61 8.55 10.63
C LYS A 5 19.55 7.91 9.74
N THR A 6 19.92 6.96 8.87
CA THR A 6 19.13 6.62 7.67
C THR A 6 18.00 5.61 7.89
N ARG A 7 17.92 4.96 9.06
CA ARG A 7 16.93 3.91 9.39
C ARG A 7 16.41 3.92 10.84
N LYS A 8 16.20 5.11 11.43
CA LYS A 8 15.77 5.25 12.85
C LYS A 8 14.49 4.47 13.19
N TRP A 9 13.56 4.31 12.24
CA TRP A 9 12.31 3.57 12.45
C TRP A 9 12.53 2.10 12.81
N LEU A 10 13.68 1.50 12.45
CA LEU A 10 14.00 0.10 12.82
C LEU A 10 14.10 -0.11 14.34
N ARG A 11 14.35 0.96 15.09
CA ARG A 11 14.41 0.91 16.56
C ARG A 11 13.03 0.99 17.21
N SER A 12 11.97 1.35 16.46
CA SER A 12 10.61 1.47 16.98
C SER A 12 10.09 0.11 17.47
N PRO A 13 9.59 0.00 18.71
CA PRO A 13 8.94 -1.22 19.19
C PRO A 13 7.74 -1.62 18.33
N ILE A 14 6.99 -0.64 17.80
CA ILE A 14 5.85 -0.88 16.92
C ILE A 14 6.31 -1.50 15.60
N TYR A 15 7.39 -0.98 15.01
CA TYR A 15 8.00 -1.57 13.82
C TYR A 15 8.45 -3.01 14.07
N LYS A 16 9.16 -3.27 15.17
CA LYS A 16 9.67 -4.60 15.52
C LYS A 16 8.53 -5.62 15.64
N LYS A 17 7.45 -5.26 16.34
CA LYS A 17 6.25 -6.10 16.47
C LYS A 17 5.56 -6.32 15.12
N TRP A 18 5.51 -5.29 14.28
CA TRP A 18 4.92 -5.41 12.95
C TRP A 18 5.73 -6.35 12.04
N ILE A 19 7.05 -6.17 11.95
CA ILE A 19 7.89 -7.00 11.07
C ILE A 19 7.92 -8.46 11.54
N GLU A 20 7.88 -8.71 12.85
CA GLU A 20 7.75 -10.06 13.40
C GLU A 20 6.45 -10.74 12.93
N LYS A 21 5.31 -10.03 13.01
CA LYS A 21 4.02 -10.55 12.51
C LYS A 21 4.04 -10.81 11.01
N VAL A 22 4.66 -9.93 10.22
CA VAL A 22 4.81 -10.10 8.77
C VAL A 22 5.67 -11.33 8.46
N THR A 23 6.82 -11.48 9.13
CA THR A 23 7.70 -12.64 8.95
C THR A 23 7.00 -13.94 9.33
N LYS A 24 6.30 -13.97 10.47
CA LYS A 24 5.52 -15.14 10.91
C LYS A 24 4.41 -15.50 9.93
N HIS A 25 3.76 -14.51 9.32
CA HIS A 25 2.73 -14.76 8.31
C HIS A 25 3.35 -15.37 7.05
N LYS A 26 4.46 -14.82 6.56
CA LYS A 26 5.18 -15.36 5.39
C LYS A 26 5.68 -16.79 5.57
N SER A 27 6.04 -17.17 6.80
CA SER A 27 6.44 -18.55 7.09
C SER A 27 5.26 -19.51 7.25
N SER A 28 4.03 -19.00 7.33
CA SER A 28 2.81 -19.81 7.44
C SER A 28 2.20 -20.11 6.07
N ARG A 29 1.55 -21.27 5.92
CA ARG A 29 0.76 -21.55 4.72
C ARG A 29 -0.48 -20.65 4.72
N ARG A 30 -0.60 -19.80 3.70
CA ARG A 30 -1.80 -18.97 3.49
C ARG A 30 -3.00 -19.86 3.19
N SER A 31 -4.05 -19.79 4.01
CA SER A 31 -5.38 -20.24 3.62
C SER A 31 -5.89 -19.30 2.52
N LYS A 32 -6.16 -19.81 1.32
CA LYS A 32 -6.70 -18.97 0.25
C LYS A 32 -8.11 -18.50 0.64
N PRO A 33 -8.38 -17.19 0.71
CA PRO A 33 -9.75 -16.71 0.84
C PRO A 33 -10.62 -17.21 -0.33
N ASP A 34 -11.95 -17.19 -0.16
CA ASP A 34 -12.87 -17.48 -1.26
C ASP A 34 -12.52 -16.59 -2.47
N PRO A 35 -12.21 -17.15 -3.65
CA PRO A 35 -11.90 -16.39 -4.86
C PRO A 35 -12.98 -15.39 -5.26
N LYS A 36 -14.25 -15.58 -4.86
CA LYS A 36 -15.30 -14.59 -5.09
C LYS A 36 -15.09 -13.30 -4.27
N VAL A 37 -14.35 -13.38 -3.18
CA VAL A 37 -14.10 -12.28 -2.24
C VAL A 37 -12.79 -11.57 -2.55
N ASP A 38 -11.72 -12.31 -2.86
CA ASP A 38 -10.39 -11.76 -3.12
C ASP A 38 -10.06 -11.67 -4.61
N LEU A 39 -9.90 -10.44 -5.11
CA LEU A 39 -9.51 -10.15 -6.48
C LEU A 39 -8.15 -10.77 -6.85
N CYS A 40 -7.21 -10.87 -5.90
CA CYS A 40 -5.90 -11.45 -6.18
C CYS A 40 -5.98 -12.94 -6.51
N ASP A 41 -6.97 -13.65 -5.95
CA ASP A 41 -7.25 -15.05 -6.21
C ASP A 41 -8.24 -15.25 -7.36
N ALA A 42 -9.17 -14.29 -7.57
CA ALA A 42 -10.13 -14.30 -8.67
C ALA A 42 -9.48 -14.12 -10.04
N GLU A 43 -8.48 -13.22 -10.14
CA GLU A 43 -7.88 -12.83 -11.41
C GLU A 43 -6.39 -13.17 -11.43
N ARG A 44 -6.07 -14.25 -12.16
CA ARG A 44 -4.70 -14.74 -12.31
C ARG A 44 -3.80 -13.62 -12.81
N GLY A 45 -2.75 -13.34 -12.04
CA GLY A 45 -1.73 -12.36 -12.39
C GLY A 45 -2.04 -10.92 -11.99
N PHE A 46 -3.25 -10.62 -11.48
CA PHE A 46 -3.63 -9.25 -11.13
C PHE A 46 -2.72 -8.66 -10.03
N CYS A 47 -2.35 -9.48 -9.05
CA CYS A 47 -1.51 -9.13 -7.91
C CYS A 47 -0.08 -9.66 -7.97
N THR A 48 0.42 -10.10 -9.14
CA THR A 48 1.78 -10.64 -9.28
C THR A 48 2.84 -9.71 -8.69
N GLY A 49 3.80 -10.28 -7.95
CA GLY A 49 4.93 -9.55 -7.38
C GLY A 49 4.65 -8.88 -6.04
N HIS A 50 3.48 -9.16 -5.41
CA HIS A 50 3.13 -8.67 -4.09
C HIS A 50 4.13 -9.07 -2.99
N LYS A 51 4.05 -8.41 -1.84
CA LYS A 51 4.98 -8.63 -0.72
C LYS A 51 4.49 -9.66 0.29
N GLU A 52 3.44 -10.42 -0.02
CA GLU A 52 2.83 -11.43 0.86
C GLU A 52 2.45 -10.84 2.23
N ILE A 53 1.83 -9.65 2.21
CA ILE A 53 1.38 -8.98 3.42
C ILE A 53 -0.16 -8.96 3.40
N PRO A 54 -0.83 -9.61 4.36
CA PRO A 54 -2.28 -9.64 4.43
C PRO A 54 -2.82 -8.27 4.82
N ARG A 55 -4.08 -8.00 4.48
CA ARG A 55 -4.72 -6.70 4.74
C ARG A 55 -4.66 -6.29 6.21
N ARG A 56 -4.83 -7.27 7.11
CA ARG A 56 -4.75 -7.09 8.58
C ARG A 56 -3.39 -6.64 9.11
N LEU A 57 -2.34 -6.74 8.30
CA LEU A 57 -0.99 -6.27 8.64
C LEU A 57 -0.58 -5.04 7.83
N MET A 58 -1.42 -4.55 6.92
CA MET A 58 -1.12 -3.39 6.08
C MET A 58 -1.43 -2.08 6.82
N PRO A 59 -0.43 -1.22 7.06
CA PRO A 59 -0.67 0.10 7.64
C PRO A 59 -1.50 0.97 6.69
N GLN A 60 -2.54 1.64 7.22
CA GLN A 60 -3.45 2.50 6.48
C GLN A 60 -3.10 3.97 6.63
N ILE A 61 -2.85 4.65 5.51
CA ILE A 61 -2.39 6.04 5.48
C ILE A 61 -3.56 6.94 5.06
N TYR A 62 -4.49 7.21 5.97
CA TYR A 62 -5.69 8.01 5.66
C TYR A 62 -5.38 9.48 5.32
N ASN A 63 -4.27 10.03 5.86
CA ASN A 63 -3.86 11.41 5.61
C ASN A 63 -2.44 11.45 5.05
N THR A 64 -2.34 11.40 3.72
CA THR A 64 -1.07 11.40 2.98
C THR A 64 -0.22 12.64 3.24
N GLN A 65 -0.83 13.82 3.37
CA GLN A 65 -0.12 15.07 3.65
C GLN A 65 0.50 15.09 5.05
N ARG A 66 -0.23 14.63 6.06
CA ARG A 66 0.28 14.49 7.44
C ARG A 66 1.40 13.45 7.47
N PHE A 67 1.22 12.32 6.80
CA PHE A 67 2.23 11.27 6.70
C PHE A 67 3.53 11.80 6.07
N ALA A 68 3.44 12.46 4.91
CA ALA A 68 4.58 13.07 4.22
C ALA A 68 5.36 14.06 5.11
N ARG A 69 4.64 14.96 5.80
CA ARG A 69 5.26 15.91 6.74
C ARG A 69 5.95 15.19 7.90
N SER A 70 5.34 14.15 8.45
CA SER A 70 5.89 13.43 9.60
C SER A 70 7.19 12.69 9.23
N ILE A 71 7.20 11.95 8.11
CA ILE A 71 8.39 11.18 7.70
C ILE A 71 9.55 12.10 7.26
N LYS A 72 9.24 13.26 6.67
CA LYS A 72 10.25 14.28 6.36
C LYS A 72 10.89 14.81 7.64
N ARG A 73 10.07 15.23 8.62
CA ARG A 73 10.55 15.82 9.88
C ARG A 73 11.33 14.83 10.74
N LYS A 74 10.82 13.60 10.93
CA LYS A 74 11.41 12.61 11.84
C LYS A 74 12.61 11.88 11.24
N TYR A 75 12.56 11.59 9.94
CA TYR A 75 13.51 10.69 9.28
C TYR A 75 14.28 11.33 8.13
N GLY A 76 14.00 12.58 7.76
CA GLY A 76 14.61 13.23 6.61
C GLY A 76 14.21 12.61 5.27
N ILE A 77 13.09 11.89 5.23
CA ILE A 77 12.65 11.16 4.03
C ILE A 77 11.85 12.09 3.14
N LYS A 78 12.31 12.23 1.89
CA LYS A 78 11.63 13.01 0.86
C LYS A 78 10.45 12.22 0.26
N SER A 79 9.44 12.96 -0.16
CA SER A 79 8.32 12.47 -0.94
C SER A 79 7.80 13.56 -1.86
N HIS A 80 7.08 13.19 -2.91
CA HIS A 80 6.46 14.13 -3.85
C HIS A 80 5.17 13.54 -4.43
N MET A 81 4.35 14.39 -5.02
CA MET A 81 3.13 13.99 -5.71
C MET A 81 3.41 13.74 -7.20
N GLU A 82 2.82 12.69 -7.77
CA GLU A 82 2.96 12.34 -9.19
C GLU A 82 1.65 11.75 -9.73
N MET A 83 1.41 11.89 -11.05
CA MET A 83 0.38 11.15 -11.77
C MET A 83 1.01 9.92 -12.42
N VAL A 84 0.69 8.73 -11.91
CA VAL A 84 1.30 7.46 -12.33
C VAL A 84 0.31 6.58 -13.08
N ARG A 85 0.80 5.76 -14.00
CA ARG A 85 -0.07 4.79 -14.69
C ARG A 85 -0.37 3.61 -13.75
N PRO A 86 -1.63 3.16 -13.64
CA PRO A 86 -1.99 2.10 -12.70
C PRO A 86 -1.34 0.75 -13.04
N ASP A 87 -1.09 0.46 -14.32
CA ASP A 87 -0.45 -0.77 -14.81
C ASP A 87 1.05 -0.86 -14.46
N SER A 88 1.71 0.28 -14.24
CA SER A 88 3.13 0.35 -13.86
C SER A 88 3.41 0.01 -12.38
N LEU A 89 2.36 -0.18 -11.58
CA LEU A 89 2.46 -0.36 -10.14
C LEU A 89 2.24 -1.83 -9.73
N ILE A 90 2.91 -2.21 -8.64
CA ILE A 90 2.87 -3.55 -8.05
C ILE A 90 2.19 -3.45 -6.67
N PRO A 91 1.17 -4.26 -6.33
CA PRO A 91 0.57 -4.16 -5.01
C PRO A 91 1.55 -4.70 -3.96
N SER A 92 1.69 -4.08 -2.78
CA SER A 92 2.40 -4.74 -1.67
C SER A 92 1.54 -5.76 -0.93
N GLN A 93 0.23 -5.50 -0.86
CA GLN A 93 -0.77 -6.30 -0.19
C GLN A 93 -1.12 -7.55 -1.00
N GLU A 94 -1.39 -8.67 -0.34
CA GLU A 94 -1.67 -9.96 -0.99
C GLU A 94 -3.15 -10.28 -1.19
N GLU A 95 -4.06 -9.50 -0.60
CA GLU A 95 -5.51 -9.71 -0.64
C GLU A 95 -6.18 -8.39 -1.05
N ILE A 96 -7.13 -8.37 -1.98
CA ILE A 96 -7.88 -7.17 -2.36
C ILE A 96 -9.37 -7.52 -2.49
N LYS A 97 -10.22 -7.00 -1.60
CA LYS A 97 -11.68 -7.23 -1.66
C LYS A 97 -12.28 -6.80 -3.00
N ASN A 98 -12.75 -7.78 -3.76
CA ASN A 98 -13.34 -7.58 -5.09
C ASN A 98 -14.60 -6.69 -5.04
N SER A 99 -15.44 -6.86 -4.01
CA SER A 99 -16.65 -6.06 -3.81
C SER A 99 -16.38 -4.57 -3.63
N VAL A 100 -15.28 -4.21 -2.95
CA VAL A 100 -14.85 -2.81 -2.77
C VAL A 100 -14.31 -2.25 -4.09
N VAL A 101 -13.53 -3.04 -4.83
CA VAL A 101 -13.03 -2.66 -6.16
C VAL A 101 -14.19 -2.38 -7.13
N LYS A 102 -15.19 -3.25 -7.15
CA LYS A 102 -16.40 -3.07 -7.98
C LYS A 102 -17.15 -1.78 -7.63
N LYS A 103 -17.42 -1.54 -6.33
CA LYS A 103 -18.08 -0.31 -5.86
C LYS A 103 -17.33 0.97 -6.26
N ILE A 104 -16.00 0.95 -6.19
CA ILE A 104 -15.18 2.09 -6.65
C ILE A 104 -15.30 2.26 -8.17
N GLY A 105 -15.27 1.16 -8.94
CA GLY A 105 -15.51 1.15 -10.38
C GLY A 105 -16.84 1.79 -10.79
N GLU A 106 -17.92 1.36 -10.15
CA GLU A 106 -19.27 1.90 -10.34
C GLU A 106 -19.31 3.40 -10.03
N ALA A 107 -18.73 3.84 -8.90
CA ALA A 107 -18.65 5.25 -8.56
C ALA A 107 -17.83 6.08 -9.57
N MET A 108 -16.79 5.50 -10.18
CA MET A 108 -16.02 6.15 -11.25
C MET A 108 -16.86 6.33 -12.51
N ALA A 109 -17.65 5.32 -12.90
CA ALA A 109 -18.53 5.37 -14.06
C ALA A 109 -19.63 6.43 -13.90
N THR A 110 -20.17 6.60 -12.69
CA THR A 110 -21.20 7.61 -12.42
C THR A 110 -20.63 9.00 -12.06
N GLY A 111 -19.31 9.21 -12.14
CA GLY A 111 -18.68 10.48 -11.77
C GLY A 111 -18.74 10.84 -10.27
N LYS A 112 -19.16 9.91 -9.40
CA LYS A 112 -19.32 10.12 -7.95
C LYS A 112 -18.03 9.82 -7.17
N TYR A 113 -17.05 9.21 -7.81
CA TYR A 113 -15.79 8.86 -7.18
C TYR A 113 -14.90 10.09 -6.94
N LYS A 114 -14.60 10.36 -5.66
CA LYS A 114 -13.67 11.42 -5.26
C LYS A 114 -12.24 10.88 -5.23
N ASP A 115 -11.42 11.36 -6.16
CA ASP A 115 -10.02 10.96 -6.27
C ASP A 115 -9.22 11.37 -5.02
N SER A 116 -8.68 10.38 -4.31
CA SER A 116 -7.75 10.57 -3.20
C SER A 116 -6.43 9.89 -3.55
N PRO A 117 -5.28 10.52 -3.23
CA PRO A 117 -4.01 9.99 -3.65
C PRO A 117 -3.71 8.66 -2.97
N ILE A 118 -3.12 7.73 -3.71
CA ILE A 118 -2.52 6.52 -3.15
C ILE A 118 -1.12 6.85 -2.60
N VAL A 119 -0.53 5.95 -1.82
CA VAL A 119 0.88 6.06 -1.42
C VAL A 119 1.65 4.97 -2.14
N ILE A 120 2.77 5.34 -2.77
CA ILE A 120 3.65 4.39 -3.44
C ILE A 120 5.09 4.53 -2.96
N SER A 121 5.86 3.47 -3.10
CA SER A 121 7.31 3.49 -2.90
C SER A 121 8.05 3.92 -4.16
N LYS A 122 9.35 4.26 -4.02
CA LYS A 122 10.21 4.62 -5.15
C LYS A 122 10.43 3.49 -6.17
N ASN A 123 10.10 2.26 -5.80
CA ASN A 123 10.20 1.09 -6.66
C ASN A 123 8.80 0.58 -7.06
N HIS A 124 7.85 1.52 -7.22
CA HIS A 124 6.52 1.33 -7.80
C HIS A 124 5.59 0.38 -7.05
N TYR A 125 5.84 0.12 -5.76
CA TYR A 125 4.89 -0.64 -4.95
C TYR A 125 3.79 0.27 -4.41
N VAL A 126 2.53 -0.15 -4.54
CA VAL A 126 1.41 0.45 -3.80
C VAL A 126 1.56 0.11 -2.33
N ILE A 127 1.64 1.13 -1.49
CA ILE A 127 1.80 1.04 -0.03
C ILE A 127 0.46 1.23 0.69
N ASP A 128 -0.37 2.13 0.18
CA ASP A 128 -1.73 2.39 0.66
C ASP A 128 -2.65 2.71 -0.50
N GLY A 129 -3.92 2.34 -0.38
CA GLY A 129 -4.94 2.57 -1.41
C GLY A 129 -5.05 1.48 -2.47
N HIS A 130 -4.75 0.22 -2.11
CA HIS A 130 -4.77 -0.93 -3.04
C HIS A 130 -6.11 -1.11 -3.75
N HIS A 131 -7.26 -0.93 -3.09
CA HIS A 131 -8.56 -1.02 -3.77
C HIS A 131 -8.77 0.10 -4.80
N ARG A 132 -8.32 1.32 -4.50
CA ARG A 132 -8.39 2.47 -5.43
C ARG A 132 -7.50 2.24 -6.64
N TRP A 133 -6.28 1.76 -6.41
CA TRP A 133 -5.36 1.34 -7.46
C TRP A 133 -5.96 0.22 -8.32
N ALA A 134 -6.46 -0.85 -7.70
CA ALA A 134 -7.03 -1.99 -8.41
C ALA A 134 -8.25 -1.59 -9.23
N ALA A 135 -9.15 -0.77 -8.68
CA ALA A 135 -10.29 -0.26 -9.42
C ALA A 135 -9.86 0.62 -10.60
N ARG A 136 -8.85 1.48 -10.42
CA ARG A 136 -8.31 2.28 -11.53
C ARG A 136 -7.70 1.39 -12.61
N LYS A 137 -6.87 0.42 -12.23
CA LYS A 137 -6.25 -0.56 -13.14
C LYS A 137 -7.29 -1.35 -13.93
N LYS A 138 -8.39 -1.75 -13.29
CA LYS A 138 -9.43 -2.60 -13.88
C LYS A 138 -10.43 -1.83 -14.76
N TYR A 139 -10.94 -0.69 -14.27
CA TYR A 139 -12.07 0.01 -14.91
C TYR A 139 -11.68 1.28 -15.68
N ALA A 140 -10.47 1.81 -15.48
CA ALA A 140 -10.00 2.99 -16.20
C ALA A 140 -8.46 2.97 -16.39
N PRO A 141 -7.91 1.92 -17.05
CA PRO A 141 -6.47 1.67 -17.13
C PRO A 141 -5.66 2.79 -17.80
N THR A 142 -6.29 3.55 -18.71
CA THR A 142 -5.66 4.68 -19.42
C THR A 142 -5.60 5.95 -18.57
N ARG A 143 -6.42 6.05 -17.52
CA ARG A 143 -6.43 7.22 -16.63
C ARG A 143 -5.38 7.05 -15.54
N LYS A 144 -4.42 7.97 -15.51
CA LYS A 144 -3.40 8.02 -14.44
C LYS A 144 -4.04 8.24 -13.07
N ILE A 145 -3.40 7.74 -12.02
CA ILE A 145 -3.80 7.92 -10.61
C ILE A 145 -2.81 8.84 -9.89
N ARG A 146 -3.33 9.71 -9.02
CA ARG A 146 -2.50 10.58 -8.19
C ARG A 146 -1.85 9.76 -7.07
N ALA A 147 -0.53 9.87 -6.91
CA ALA A 147 0.23 9.12 -5.92
C ALA A 147 1.18 10.04 -5.14
N LEU A 148 1.28 9.81 -3.83
CA LEU A 148 2.41 10.28 -3.01
C LEU A 148 3.54 9.26 -3.13
N VAL A 149 4.61 9.62 -3.81
CA VAL A 149 5.80 8.79 -3.98
C VAL A 149 6.76 9.03 -2.83
N VAL A 150 6.98 8.02 -2.00
CA VAL A 150 7.95 8.06 -0.90
C VAL A 150 9.30 7.55 -1.40
N HIS A 151 10.38 8.32 -1.19
CA HIS A 151 11.73 8.02 -1.71
C HIS A 151 12.46 6.90 -0.95
N LYS A 152 11.76 5.80 -0.66
CA LYS A 152 12.27 4.57 -0.03
C LYS A 152 11.67 3.33 -0.70
N LYS A 153 12.32 2.17 -0.52
CA LYS A 153 11.84 0.89 -1.06
C LYS A 153 10.59 0.43 -0.28
N ALA A 154 9.77 -0.41 -0.90
CA ALA A 154 8.46 -0.82 -0.37
C ALA A 154 8.46 -1.22 1.12
N MET A 155 9.33 -2.15 1.52
CA MET A 155 9.41 -2.62 2.91
C MET A 155 9.87 -1.54 3.89
N ASP A 156 10.71 -0.61 3.45
CA ASP A 156 11.09 0.54 4.28
C ASP A 156 9.86 1.44 4.50
N VAL A 157 9.08 1.75 3.45
CA VAL A 157 7.89 2.61 3.58
C VAL A 157 6.82 1.98 4.46
N LEU A 158 6.55 0.68 4.29
CA LEU A 158 5.62 -0.06 5.15
C LEU A 158 6.09 -0.08 6.61
N GLY A 159 7.37 -0.34 6.83
CA GLY A 159 7.96 -0.30 8.17
C GLY A 159 7.89 1.09 8.81
N ILE A 160 8.07 2.16 8.02
CA ILE A 160 7.92 3.54 8.48
C ILE A 160 6.45 3.83 8.83
N ALA A 161 5.50 3.42 8.00
CA ALA A 161 4.07 3.62 8.27
C ALA A 161 3.65 2.89 9.56
N ALA A 162 4.11 1.65 9.76
CA ALA A 162 3.92 0.93 11.02
C ALA A 162 4.57 1.67 12.20
N ALA A 163 5.81 2.13 12.07
CA ALA A 163 6.52 2.87 13.12
C ALA A 163 5.83 4.20 13.50
N GLU A 164 5.18 4.84 12.54
CA GLU A 164 4.35 6.05 12.73
C GLU A 164 2.97 5.76 13.33
N GLY A 165 2.69 4.49 13.69
CA GLY A 165 1.44 4.08 14.32
C GLY A 165 0.22 4.15 13.40
N GLN A 166 0.42 4.04 12.08
CA GLN A 166 -0.71 3.95 11.15
C GLN A 166 -1.51 2.67 11.46
N PRO A 167 -2.85 2.75 11.56
CA PRO A 167 -3.69 1.62 11.94
C PRO A 167 -3.73 0.55 10.83
N SER A 168 -4.20 -0.64 11.18
CA SER A 168 -4.50 -1.70 10.21
C SER A 168 -6.00 -1.98 10.21
N GLU A 169 -6.53 -2.49 9.10
CA GLU A 169 -7.93 -2.94 9.03
C GLU A 169 -7.95 -4.43 8.69
N SER A 170 -8.99 -5.13 9.13
CA SER A 170 -9.24 -6.51 8.72
C SER A 170 -9.47 -6.61 7.21
N PHE A 171 -9.26 -7.81 6.67
CA PHE A 171 -9.51 -8.06 5.24
C PHE A 171 -10.94 -7.74 4.91
#